data_AF-A0A258UYP6-F1
#
_entry.id   AF-A0A258UYP6-F1
#
_cell.length_a   1.000
_cell.length_b   1.000
_cell.length_c   1.000
_cell.angle_alpha   90.00
_cell.angle_beta   90.00
_cell.angle_gamma   90.00
#
_symmetry.space_group_name_H-M   'P 1'
#
loop_
_entity.id
_entity.type
_entity.pdbx_description
1 polymer ?
#
loop_
_entity_poly.entity_id
_entity_poly.type
_entity_poly.pdbx_seq_one_letter_code
_entity_poly.pdbx_strand_id
1 'polypeptide(L)'
;MTAISSTSSTDLSLTPATATDREKLAGAAKQFEAIFLRQMLSAARSVDFGGDDVFGKMDETFVQMRDERFAEIASQSGALGLAAQIERHLAALLPANAATTATEAK
;
A
#
# COMPACT_ATOMS: atom_id res chain seq x y z
N MET A 1 -3.45 29.13 32.61
CA MET A 1 -4.33 28.05 32.09
C MET A 1 -4.15 28.04 30.58
N THR A 2 -3.36 27.12 30.05
CA THR A 2 -2.99 27.08 28.63
C THR A 2 -3.91 26.10 27.92
N ALA A 3 -4.77 26.62 27.02
CA ALA A 3 -5.70 25.82 26.26
C ALA A 3 -4.94 25.00 25.20
N ILE A 4 -5.15 23.68 25.20
CA ILE A 4 -4.74 22.81 24.10
C ILE A 4 -5.73 23.01 22.94
N SER A 5 -5.25 23.54 21.83
CA SER A 5 -6.03 23.66 20.60
C SER A 5 -6.38 22.27 20.08
N SER A 6 -7.68 22.01 19.96
CA SER A 6 -8.25 20.81 19.36
C SER A 6 -7.70 20.63 17.93
N THR A 7 -7.02 19.52 17.67
CA THR A 7 -6.70 19.11 16.30
C THR A 7 -8.01 18.87 15.55
N SER A 8 -8.30 19.74 14.61
CA SER A 8 -9.41 19.62 13.68
C SER A 8 -9.32 18.29 12.95
N SER A 9 -10.28 17.41 13.18
CA SER A 9 -10.51 16.24 12.35
C SER A 9 -10.71 16.73 10.91
N THR A 10 -9.74 16.48 10.04
CA THR A 10 -9.93 16.65 8.60
C THR A 10 -10.97 15.64 8.18
N ASP A 11 -12.21 16.10 8.03
CA ASP A 11 -13.30 15.35 7.43
C ASP A 11 -12.90 15.05 5.98
N LEU A 12 -12.43 13.84 5.74
CA LEU A 12 -12.05 13.37 4.42
C LEU A 12 -13.36 13.07 3.67
N SER A 13 -13.93 14.09 3.04
CA SER A 13 -15.14 13.96 2.25
C SER A 13 -14.85 13.09 1.01
N LEU A 14 -15.20 11.80 1.12
CA LEU A 14 -15.05 10.79 0.07
C LEU A 14 -16.40 10.62 -0.63
N THR A 15 -16.58 11.37 -1.71
CA THR A 15 -17.65 11.23 -2.72
C THR A 15 -17.81 9.76 -3.14
N PRO A 16 -19.03 9.26 -3.42
CA PRO A 16 -19.28 7.85 -3.72
C PRO A 16 -18.36 7.34 -4.83
N ALA A 17 -17.61 6.29 -4.50
CA ALA A 17 -16.63 5.70 -5.40
C ALA A 17 -17.31 5.06 -6.62
N THR A 18 -16.96 5.59 -7.77
CA THR A 18 -17.29 5.01 -9.07
C THR A 18 -16.41 3.79 -9.35
N ALA A 19 -16.75 2.95 -10.33
CA ALA A 19 -15.93 1.79 -10.71
C ALA A 19 -14.45 2.18 -10.96
N THR A 20 -14.23 3.38 -11.50
CA THR A 20 -12.90 3.96 -11.71
C THR A 20 -12.13 4.24 -10.43
N ASP A 21 -12.81 4.49 -9.30
CA ASP A 21 -12.15 4.75 -8.03
C ASP A 21 -11.67 3.43 -7.39
N ARG A 22 -12.41 2.33 -7.58
CA ARG A 22 -11.95 0.99 -7.18
C ARG A 22 -10.73 0.55 -7.97
N GLU A 23 -10.70 0.80 -9.28
CA GLU A 23 -9.53 0.49 -10.11
C GLU A 23 -8.30 1.30 -9.71
N LYS A 24 -8.48 2.60 -9.40
CA LYS A 24 -7.41 3.45 -8.85
C LYS A 24 -6.92 2.96 -7.48
N LEU A 25 -7.85 2.54 -6.61
CA LEU A 25 -7.54 1.96 -5.30
C LEU A 25 -6.72 0.66 -5.44
N ALA A 26 -7.11 -0.23 -6.35
CA ALA A 26 -6.37 -1.45 -6.64
C ALA A 26 -4.96 -1.15 -7.20
N GLY A 27 -4.85 -0.16 -8.10
CA GLY A 27 -3.55 0.29 -8.62
C GLY A 27 -2.65 0.86 -7.51
N ALA A 28 -3.19 1.72 -6.65
CA ALA A 28 -2.45 2.29 -5.53
C ALA A 28 -2.03 1.22 -4.50
N ALA A 29 -2.90 0.24 -4.22
CA ALA A 29 -2.59 -0.86 -3.31
C ALA A 29 -1.44 -1.73 -3.81
N LYS A 30 -1.35 -1.99 -5.13
CA LYS A 30 -0.21 -2.71 -5.74
C LYS A 30 1.09 -1.91 -5.61
N GLN A 31 1.05 -0.60 -5.81
CA GLN A 31 2.23 0.24 -5.63
C GLN A 31 2.71 0.25 -4.17
N PHE A 32 1.78 0.26 -3.21
CA PHE A 32 2.14 0.13 -1.80
C PHE A 32 2.76 -1.24 -1.47
N GLU A 33 2.20 -2.32 -2.01
CA GLU A 33 2.79 -3.66 -1.89
C GLU A 33 4.22 -3.69 -2.44
N ALA A 34 4.48 -3.10 -3.61
CA ALA A 34 5.83 -3.02 -4.17
C ALA A 34 6.83 -2.31 -3.23
N ILE A 35 6.45 -1.19 -2.62
CA ILE A 35 7.30 -0.46 -1.67
C ILE A 35 7.57 -1.32 -0.43
N PHE A 36 6.54 -1.99 0.10
CA PHE A 36 6.70 -2.87 1.25
C PHE A 36 7.61 -4.06 0.94
N LEU A 37 7.49 -4.68 -0.23
CA LEU A 37 8.39 -5.75 -0.67
C LEU A 37 9.83 -5.25 -0.76
N ARG A 38 10.08 -4.06 -1.32
CA ARG A 38 11.44 -3.48 -1.36
C ARG A 38 12.00 -3.30 0.05
N GLN A 39 11.18 -2.81 0.99
CA GLN A 39 11.62 -2.65 2.38
C GLN A 39 11.88 -4.00 3.06
N MET A 40 11.06 -5.03 2.78
CA MET A 40 11.26 -6.39 3.26
C MET A 40 12.55 -7.00 2.70
N LEU A 41 12.81 -6.87 1.40
CA LEU A 41 14.03 -7.34 0.75
C LEU A 41 15.27 -6.61 1.31
N SER A 42 15.16 -5.30 1.50
CA SER A 42 16.22 -4.48 2.12
C SER A 42 16.50 -4.92 3.56
N ALA A 43 15.48 -5.21 4.36
CA ALA A 43 15.65 -5.72 5.71
C ALA A 43 16.27 -7.13 5.72
N ALA A 44 15.84 -8.01 4.82
CA ALA A 44 16.35 -9.38 4.73
C ALA A 44 17.85 -9.43 4.39
N ARG A 45 18.34 -8.53 3.52
CA ARG A 45 19.79 -8.42 3.23
C ARG A 45 20.58 -7.73 4.35
N SER A 46 19.94 -6.84 5.13
CA SER A 46 20.57 -6.24 6.31
C SER A 46 20.79 -7.25 7.43
N VAL A 47 20.10 -8.39 7.40
CA VAL A 47 20.43 -9.53 8.26
C VAL A 47 21.72 -10.17 7.75
N ASP A 48 22.83 -9.82 8.39
CA ASP A 48 24.12 -10.46 8.18
C ASP A 48 24.10 -11.88 8.75
N PHE A 49 24.23 -12.88 7.87
CA PHE A 49 24.31 -14.29 8.26
C PHE A 49 25.74 -14.75 8.55
N GLY A 50 26.66 -13.81 8.77
CA GLY A 50 28.05 -14.09 9.10
C GLY A 50 28.85 -14.42 7.85
N GLY A 51 29.18 -13.39 7.05
CA GLY A 51 30.17 -13.55 6.00
C GLY A 51 30.01 -12.61 4.82
N ASP A 52 30.07 -11.30 5.04
CA ASP A 52 30.28 -10.29 3.98
C ASP A 52 31.55 -10.59 3.13
N ASP A 53 32.46 -11.41 3.67
CA ASP A 53 33.73 -11.79 3.05
C ASP A 53 33.66 -13.08 2.19
N VAL A 54 32.63 -13.91 2.34
CA VAL A 54 32.57 -15.24 1.67
C VAL A 54 31.94 -15.15 0.26
N PHE A 55 31.04 -14.19 0.03
CA PHE A 55 30.27 -14.10 -1.22
C PHE A 55 30.68 -12.97 -2.16
N GLY A 56 31.69 -12.18 -1.79
CA GLY A 56 32.15 -11.03 -2.59
C GLY A 56 31.12 -9.89 -2.62
N LYS A 57 31.61 -8.66 -2.57
CA LYS A 57 30.76 -7.47 -2.64
C LYS A 57 30.19 -7.35 -4.05
N MET A 58 28.97 -7.87 -4.26
CA MET A 58 28.19 -7.55 -5.45
C MET A 58 27.84 -6.05 -5.41
N ASP A 59 27.93 -5.36 -6.54
CA ASP A 59 27.63 -3.93 -6.62
C ASP A 59 26.22 -3.65 -6.05
N GLU A 60 26.15 -2.83 -5.00
CA GLU A 60 24.91 -2.50 -4.30
C GLU A 60 23.84 -1.93 -5.25
N THR A 61 24.27 -1.19 -6.27
CA THR A 61 23.41 -0.65 -7.34
C THR A 61 22.71 -1.77 -8.12
N PHE A 62 23.42 -2.86 -8.42
CA PHE A 62 22.84 -3.98 -9.17
C PHE A 62 21.81 -4.73 -8.33
N VAL A 63 22.13 -4.96 -7.05
CA VAL A 63 21.20 -5.56 -6.08
C VAL A 63 19.95 -4.71 -5.94
N GLN A 64 20.11 -3.39 -5.83
CA GLN A 64 18.99 -2.47 -5.74
C GLN A 64 18.09 -2.52 -6.99
N MET A 65 18.68 -2.48 -8.20
CA MET A 65 17.89 -2.59 -9.43
C MET A 65 17.17 -3.93 -9.52
N ARG A 66 17.82 -5.03 -9.11
CA ARG A 66 17.18 -6.36 -9.07
C ARG A 66 15.98 -6.36 -8.13
N ASP A 67 16.15 -5.84 -6.93
CA ASP A 67 15.10 -5.85 -5.89
C ASP A 67 13.92 -4.96 -6.31
N GLU A 68 14.19 -3.82 -6.97
CA GLU A 68 13.16 -2.95 -7.56
C GLU A 68 12.33 -3.67 -8.63
N ARG A 69 12.99 -4.34 -9.59
CA ARG A 69 12.29 -5.07 -10.64
C ARG A 69 11.54 -6.28 -10.09
N PHE A 70 12.10 -6.96 -9.10
CA PHE A 70 11.44 -8.09 -8.45
C PHE A 70 10.17 -7.65 -7.71
N ALA A 71 10.25 -6.58 -6.91
CA ALA A 71 9.11 -6.08 -6.16
C ALA A 71 7.97 -5.60 -7.06
N GLU A 72 8.28 -4.97 -8.19
CA GLU A 72 7.30 -4.55 -9.20
C GLU A 72 6.57 -5.75 -9.83
N ILE A 73 7.31 -6.78 -10.24
CA ILE A 73 6.70 -7.99 -10.84
C ILE A 73 5.86 -8.72 -9.79
N ALA A 74 6.36 -8.85 -8.57
CA ALA A 74 5.67 -9.52 -7.48
C ALA A 74 4.37 -8.81 -7.09
N SER A 75 4.36 -7.48 -7.02
CA SER A 75 3.15 -6.69 -6.73
C SER A 75 2.11 -6.76 -7.84
N GLN A 76 2.54 -6.82 -9.11
CA GLN A 76 1.63 -6.98 -10.25
C GLN A 76 0.98 -8.37 -10.26
N SER A 77 1.72 -9.40 -9.90
CA SER A 77 1.22 -10.78 -9.80
C SER A 77 0.27 -10.99 -8.61
N GLY A 78 0.34 -10.13 -7.59
CA GLY A 78 -0.41 -10.27 -6.35
C GLY A 78 0.04 -11.45 -5.49
N ALA A 79 1.29 -11.93 -5.65
CA ALA A 79 1.80 -13.14 -5.02
C ALA A 79 1.73 -13.13 -3.48
N LEU A 80 1.79 -11.95 -2.84
CA LEU A 80 1.68 -11.84 -1.38
C LEU A 80 0.25 -11.53 -0.89
N GLY A 81 -0.63 -11.07 -1.78
CA GLY A 81 -2.03 -10.78 -1.47
C GLY A 81 -2.27 -9.58 -0.55
N LEU A 82 -1.23 -8.81 -0.20
CA LEU A 82 -1.32 -7.65 0.68
C LEU A 82 -2.09 -6.53 -0.01
N ALA A 83 -1.84 -6.30 -1.30
CA ALA A 83 -2.56 -5.31 -2.09
C ALA A 83 -4.08 -5.55 -2.06
N ALA A 84 -4.51 -6.81 -2.20
CA ALA A 84 -5.92 -7.17 -2.14
C ALA A 84 -6.54 -7.02 -0.74
N GLN A 85 -5.75 -7.19 0.33
CA GLN A 85 -6.21 -6.92 1.69
C GLN A 85 -6.38 -5.42 1.95
N ILE A 86 -5.42 -4.61 1.48
CA ILE A 86 -5.48 -3.14 1.58
C ILE A 86 -6.68 -2.61 0.79
N GLU A 87 -6.88 -3.08 -0.44
CA GLU A 87 -8.04 -2.71 -1.25
C GLU A 87 -9.34 -3.04 -0.52
N ARG A 88 -9.49 -4.25 0.04
CA ARG A 88 -10.69 -4.65 0.77
C ARG A 88 -10.93 -3.80 2.02
N HIS A 89 -9.89 -3.52 2.78
CA HIS A 89 -10.01 -2.71 3.99
C HIS A 89 -10.36 -1.26 3.65
N LEU A 90 -9.72 -0.69 2.63
CA LEU A 90 -10.00 0.67 2.19
C LEU A 90 -11.37 0.78 1.54
N ALA A 91 -11.77 -0.19 0.72
CA ALA A 91 -13.12 -0.29 0.15
C ALA A 91 -14.21 -0.45 1.23
N ALA A 92 -13.91 -1.06 2.37
CA ALA A 92 -14.86 -1.16 3.49
C ALA A 92 -15.04 0.17 4.25
N LEU A 93 -14.06 1.08 4.16
CA LEU A 93 -14.15 2.43 4.72
C LEU A 93 -14.92 3.40 3.82
N LEU A 94 -15.21 3.01 2.57
CA LEU A 94 -16.12 3.76 1.71
C LEU A 94 -17.56 3.58 2.20
N PRO A 95 -18.36 4.66 2.27
CA PRO A 95 -19.71 4.59 2.80
C PRO A 95 -20.61 3.69 1.94
N ALA A 96 -21.09 2.58 2.51
CA ALA A 96 -22.02 1.65 1.88
C ALA A 96 -23.50 2.14 1.84
N ASN A 97 -23.78 3.40 2.16
CA ASN A 97 -25.15 3.88 2.44
C ASN A 97 -25.76 4.86 1.41
N ALA A 98 -25.23 4.97 0.19
CA ALA A 98 -25.82 5.86 -0.82
C ALA A 98 -27.12 5.30 -1.47
N ALA A 99 -27.49 4.04 -1.21
CA ALA A 99 -28.64 3.41 -1.85
C ALA A 99 -29.97 3.53 -1.08
N THR A 100 -29.95 3.82 0.23
CA THR A 100 -31.18 3.78 1.05
C THR A 100 -31.87 5.15 1.18
N THR A 101 -31.22 6.26 0.84
CA THR A 101 -31.81 7.61 0.97
C THR A 101 -32.48 8.15 -0.30
N ALA A 102 -32.46 7.40 -1.42
CA ALA A 102 -33.08 7.83 -2.69
C ALA A 102 -34.53 7.35 -2.90
N THR A 103 -35.07 6.48 -2.02
CA THR A 103 -36.42 5.89 -2.21
C THR A 103 -37.51 6.54 -1.36
N GLU A 104 -37.20 7.50 -0.47
CA GLU A 104 -38.19 8.09 0.46
C GLU A 104 -38.57 9.55 0.14
N ALA A 105 -38.46 9.95 -1.13
CA ALA A 105 -39.00 11.22 -1.62
C ALA A 105 -39.85 10.99 -2.87
N LYS A 106 -41.01 10.37 -2.69
CA LYS A 106 -42.14 10.49 -3.61
C LYS A 106 -43.41 10.73 -2.83
#